data_AF-A0AAE4KMK1-F1
#
_entry.id   AF-A0AAE4KMK1-F1
#
_cell.length_a   1.000
_cell.length_b   1.000
_cell.length_c   1.000
_cell.angle_alpha   90.00
_cell.angle_beta   90.00
_cell.angle_gamma   90.00
#
_symmetry.space_group_name_H-M   'P 1'
#
loop_
_entity.id
_entity.type
_entity.pdbx_description
1 polymer ?
#
loop_
_entity_poly.entity_id
_entity_poly.type
_entity_poly.pdbx_seq_one_letter_code
_entity_poly.pdbx_strand_id
1 'polypeptide(L)'
;MTIEKIEACSAIMLEKGWATDQSTISPSMLKDLSEEEATTLAGKKMTLPLDWRKFKSSFVESQAELGFEWNAGQGHGGPLELNEVRFPEAVGVELATGLMKRKITTGTLAKAVSDILPKTQEFVEKSGAQLELGDLRKGFKDHDASGYSYRFSPGRGSRRFTLSLDIYKYQGGSRSSRKREEEFGEAIEEHVKSLFDLDEKDHAQRKRKGRRYENADIVGFRISRRMEGDKFIMYSFEVKPANDIGSISQAISQAVNYRSRANYTYIVIPQMDYSSFHDNDRLADLLSMCRDNAIGALSVNMDTDTHEVLDVVEVQSAIDTGLDDTEWLSSLVDASDFEHCPLCRKVVNKNTRTYCGWSFYKDIQSKGSKDDGEKVCMKLAMESQVRNS
;
A
#
# COMPACT_ATOMS: atom_id res chain seq x y z
N MET A 1 4.18 24.11 16.89
CA MET A 1 4.29 25.22 17.87
C MET A 1 3.10 25.23 18.84
N THR A 2 2.22 24.23 18.76
CA THR A 2 1.00 24.13 19.56
C THR A 2 1.27 23.36 20.86
N ILE A 3 2.10 22.31 20.82
CA ILE A 3 2.46 21.50 22.00
C ILE A 3 3.17 22.31 23.09
N GLU A 4 4.15 23.16 22.73
CA GLU A 4 4.89 23.98 23.70
C GLU A 4 3.98 24.98 24.43
N LYS A 5 3.03 25.59 23.70
CA LYS A 5 2.04 26.51 24.28
C LYS A 5 1.07 25.79 25.21
N ILE A 6 0.61 24.60 24.83
CA ILE A 6 -0.25 23.74 25.67
C ILE A 6 0.47 23.44 26.99
N GLU A 7 1.72 22.97 26.94
CA GLU A 7 2.50 22.66 28.14
C GLU A 7 2.76 23.89 29.01
N ALA A 8 3.09 25.03 28.40
CA ALA A 8 3.29 26.28 29.14
C ALA A 8 2.02 26.72 29.89
N CYS A 9 0.85 26.68 29.23
CA CYS A 9 -0.43 27.00 29.88
C CYS A 9 -0.74 26.02 31.02
N SER A 10 -0.62 24.72 30.78
CA SER A 10 -0.84 23.68 31.80
C SER A 10 0.08 23.85 33.01
N ALA A 11 1.35 24.18 32.78
CA ALA A 11 2.32 24.43 33.85
C ALA A 11 1.93 25.62 34.73
N ILE A 12 1.53 26.74 34.12
CA ILE A 12 1.07 27.92 34.86
C ILE A 12 -0.19 27.58 35.66
N MET A 13 -1.18 26.92 35.05
CA MET A 13 -2.43 26.57 35.73
C MET A 13 -2.21 25.61 36.90
N LEU A 14 -1.25 24.68 36.79
CA LEU A 14 -0.83 23.81 37.89
C LEU A 14 -0.17 24.59 39.02
N GLU A 15 0.75 25.50 38.71
CA GLU A 15 1.47 26.31 39.68
C GLU A 15 0.53 27.21 40.48
N LYS A 16 -0.50 27.77 39.82
CA LYS A 16 -1.51 28.60 40.47
C LYS A 16 -2.60 27.79 41.20
N GLY A 17 -2.50 26.45 41.22
CA GLY A 17 -3.44 25.58 41.93
C GLY A 17 -4.82 25.46 41.27
N TRP A 18 -4.97 25.88 40.00
CA TRP A 18 -6.27 25.89 39.31
C TRP A 18 -6.78 24.48 38.99
N ALA A 19 -5.93 23.47 39.13
CA ALA A 19 -6.30 22.07 38.97
C ALA A 19 -7.02 21.48 40.20
N THR A 20 -6.90 22.05 41.40
CA THR A 20 -7.41 21.42 42.64
C THR A 20 -8.69 22.07 43.19
N ASP A 21 -9.00 23.30 42.78
CA ASP A 21 -10.20 24.04 43.23
C ASP A 21 -11.41 23.78 42.33
N GLN A 22 -11.88 22.52 42.27
CA GLN A 22 -13.03 22.10 41.44
C GLN A 22 -12.93 22.56 39.98
N SER A 23 -11.72 22.72 39.45
CA SER A 23 -11.46 23.21 38.10
C SER A 23 -12.11 24.56 37.80
N THR A 24 -12.25 25.39 38.84
CA THR A 24 -12.95 26.67 38.79
C THR A 24 -11.96 27.83 38.91
N ILE A 25 -12.00 28.78 37.98
CA ILE A 25 -11.21 30.02 38.01
C ILE A 25 -12.13 31.18 38.40
N SER A 26 -11.76 31.89 39.46
CA SER A 26 -12.50 33.05 39.98
C SER A 26 -11.70 34.36 39.83
N PRO A 27 -12.36 35.54 39.82
CA PRO A 27 -11.68 36.83 39.67
C PRO A 27 -10.58 37.08 40.70
N SER A 28 -10.72 36.55 41.92
CA SER A 28 -9.73 36.68 42.99
C SER A 28 -8.39 36.02 42.66
N MET A 29 -8.41 34.96 41.85
CA MET A 29 -7.22 34.19 41.47
C MET A 29 -6.34 34.91 40.44
N LEU A 30 -6.83 36.01 39.84
CA LEU A 30 -6.04 36.83 38.92
C LEU A 30 -4.98 37.67 39.63
N LYS A 31 -5.11 37.91 40.94
CA LYS A 31 -4.19 38.76 41.70
C LYS A 31 -2.77 38.18 41.77
N ASP A 32 -2.65 36.87 41.60
CA ASP A 32 -1.39 36.13 41.75
C ASP A 32 -0.72 35.84 40.39
N LEU A 33 -1.27 36.37 39.29
CA LEU A 33 -0.70 36.28 37.95
C LEU A 33 0.24 37.46 37.67
N SER A 34 1.43 37.17 37.17
CA SER A 34 2.29 38.13 36.49
C SER A 34 1.73 38.50 35.09
N GLU A 35 2.21 39.60 34.52
CA GLU A 35 1.83 40.01 33.16
C GLU A 35 2.21 38.96 32.10
N GLU A 36 3.34 38.26 32.28
CA GLU A 36 3.81 37.21 31.38
C GLU A 36 2.90 35.97 31.42
N GLU A 37 2.55 35.52 32.62
CA GLU A 37 1.63 34.39 32.82
C GLU A 37 0.25 34.71 32.26
N ALA A 38 -0.27 35.90 32.57
CA ALA A 38 -1.57 36.35 32.07
C ALA A 38 -1.59 36.48 30.54
N THR A 39 -0.48 36.95 29.95
CA THR A 39 -0.33 37.06 28.49
C THR A 39 -0.26 35.68 27.84
N THR A 40 0.47 34.75 28.43
CA THR A 40 0.61 33.37 27.95
C THR A 40 -0.73 32.64 27.96
N LEU A 41 -1.47 32.72 29.09
CA LEU A 41 -2.77 32.06 29.24
C LEU A 41 -3.86 32.68 28.35
N ALA A 42 -3.83 33.99 28.13
CA ALA A 42 -4.85 34.71 27.37
C ALA A 42 -4.53 34.85 25.88
N GLY A 43 -3.38 34.35 25.41
CA GLY A 43 -2.94 34.41 24.02
C GLY A 43 -2.64 35.82 23.49
N LYS A 44 -2.78 36.87 24.31
CA LYS A 44 -2.55 38.25 23.93
C LYS A 44 -2.05 39.08 25.10
N LYS A 45 -1.33 40.16 24.79
CA LYS A 45 -0.69 41.02 25.79
C LYS A 45 -1.69 41.50 26.84
N MET A 46 -1.43 41.14 28.09
CA MET A 46 -2.15 41.60 29.28
C MET A 46 -1.28 42.54 30.11
N THR A 47 -1.91 43.48 30.82
CA THR A 47 -1.24 44.47 31.66
C THR A 47 -1.93 44.53 33.02
N LEU A 48 -1.16 44.73 34.09
CA LEU A 48 -1.69 44.85 35.44
C LEU A 48 -2.26 46.26 35.71
N PRO A 49 -3.32 46.40 36.55
CA PRO A 49 -4.10 45.32 37.15
C PRO A 49 -5.03 44.65 36.11
N LEU A 50 -5.20 43.33 36.21
CA LEU A 50 -6.02 42.57 35.25
C LEU A 50 -7.52 42.89 35.40
N ASP A 51 -8.16 43.26 34.29
CA ASP A 51 -9.62 43.31 34.19
C ASP A 51 -10.16 41.89 33.96
N TRP A 52 -10.99 41.40 34.89
CA TRP A 52 -11.54 40.04 34.82
C TRP A 52 -12.32 39.79 33.53
N ARG A 53 -13.15 40.72 33.06
CA ARG A 53 -13.96 40.51 31.85
C ARG A 53 -13.08 40.41 30.61
N LYS A 54 -12.07 41.29 30.51
CA LYS A 54 -11.11 41.29 29.41
C LYS A 54 -10.24 40.04 29.44
N PHE A 55 -9.74 39.64 30.61
CA PHE A 55 -8.96 38.42 30.75
C PHE A 55 -9.81 37.19 30.39
N LYS A 56 -11.00 37.05 30.99
CA LYS A 56 -11.91 35.93 30.82
C LYS A 56 -12.24 35.66 29.35
N SER A 57 -12.64 36.67 28.58
CA SER A 57 -12.99 36.47 27.16
C SER A 57 -11.79 35.99 26.34
N SER A 58 -10.62 36.57 26.59
CA SER A 58 -9.37 36.27 25.88
C SER A 58 -8.81 34.91 26.24
N PHE A 59 -8.88 34.57 27.53
CA PHE A 59 -8.51 33.29 28.08
C PHE A 59 -9.36 32.18 27.46
N VAL A 60 -10.69 32.30 27.50
CA VAL A 60 -11.58 31.26 26.92
C VAL A 60 -11.29 31.05 25.43
N GLU A 61 -11.14 32.14 24.67
CA GLU A 61 -10.81 32.06 23.23
C GLU A 61 -9.46 31.38 22.99
N SER A 62 -8.40 31.82 23.67
CA SER A 62 -7.06 31.24 23.51
C SER A 62 -6.98 29.80 23.99
N GLN A 63 -7.65 29.44 25.08
CA GLN A 63 -7.63 28.09 25.65
C GLN A 63 -8.45 27.11 24.79
N ALA A 64 -9.53 27.57 24.16
CA ALA A 64 -10.29 26.76 23.20
C ALA A 64 -9.43 26.36 21.99
N GLU A 65 -8.58 27.26 21.47
CA GLU A 65 -7.63 26.93 20.40
C GLU A 65 -6.61 25.86 20.81
N LEU A 66 -6.30 25.78 22.10
CA LEU A 66 -5.38 24.79 22.68
C LEU A 66 -6.10 23.50 23.11
N GLY A 67 -7.44 23.45 23.00
CA GLY A 67 -8.26 22.29 23.31
C GLY A 67 -8.78 22.21 24.74
N PHE A 68 -8.76 23.31 25.51
CA PHE A 68 -9.39 23.36 26.84
C PHE A 68 -10.74 24.08 26.76
N GLU A 69 -11.82 23.37 27.07
CA GLU A 69 -13.17 23.92 27.01
C GLU A 69 -13.62 24.44 28.38
N TRP A 70 -13.70 25.77 28.50
CA TRP A 70 -14.09 26.46 29.73
C TRP A 70 -15.51 27.02 29.62
N ASN A 71 -16.36 26.69 30.59
CA ASN A 71 -17.73 27.20 30.70
C ASN A 71 -17.82 28.37 31.68
N ALA A 72 -18.60 29.39 31.33
CA ALA A 72 -18.88 30.49 32.25
C ALA A 72 -20.04 30.15 33.21
N GLY A 73 -19.74 30.00 34.49
CA GLY A 73 -20.77 29.89 35.54
C GLY A 73 -21.47 31.23 35.73
N GLN A 74 -22.65 31.40 35.11
CA GLN A 74 -23.54 32.57 35.25
C GLN A 74 -22.97 33.94 34.78
N GLY A 75 -23.36 34.34 33.56
CA GLY A 75 -23.16 35.69 33.03
C GLY A 75 -21.69 36.13 32.83
N HIS A 76 -21.50 37.39 32.46
CA HIS A 76 -20.16 37.94 32.16
C HIS A 76 -19.25 38.14 33.40
N GLY A 77 -19.78 37.98 34.62
CA GLY A 77 -19.04 38.26 35.88
C GLY A 77 -18.64 37.04 36.70
N GLY A 78 -19.29 35.89 36.50
CA GLY A 78 -19.06 34.70 37.32
C GLY A 78 -17.78 33.93 36.96
N PRO A 79 -17.49 32.83 37.68
CA PRO A 79 -16.29 32.03 37.47
C PRO A 79 -16.28 31.30 36.12
N LEU A 80 -15.13 30.70 35.80
CA LEU A 80 -14.96 29.73 34.72
C LEU A 80 -14.82 28.33 35.31
N GLU A 81 -15.43 27.34 34.70
CA GLU A 81 -15.29 25.92 35.07
C GLU A 81 -14.76 25.15 33.86
N LEU A 82 -13.70 24.35 34.04
CA LEU A 82 -13.21 23.47 32.99
C LEU A 82 -14.18 22.31 32.81
N ASN A 83 -14.70 22.15 31.61
CA ASN A 83 -15.63 21.08 31.27
C ASN A 83 -14.89 19.85 30.74
N GLU A 84 -14.16 20.04 29.64
CA GLU A 84 -13.43 18.96 28.98
C GLU A 84 -12.13 19.47 28.35
N VAL A 85 -11.21 18.53 28.11
CA VAL A 85 -10.01 18.77 27.32
C VAL A 85 -10.11 17.94 26.05
N ARG A 86 -10.26 18.62 24.91
CA ARG A 86 -10.36 18.05 23.58
C ARG A 86 -9.33 18.70 22.67
N PHE A 87 -8.20 18.03 22.50
CA PHE A 87 -7.14 18.57 21.64
C PHE A 87 -7.54 18.59 20.16
N PRO A 88 -7.20 19.66 19.43
CA PRO A 88 -7.43 19.72 17.99
C PRO A 88 -6.53 18.72 17.24
N GLU A 89 -6.95 18.34 16.03
CA GLU A 89 -6.23 17.37 15.18
C GLU A 89 -4.75 17.75 14.96
N ALA A 90 -4.45 19.04 14.82
CA ALA A 90 -3.07 19.53 14.65
C ALA A 90 -2.13 19.11 15.79
N VAL A 91 -2.64 19.00 17.04
CA VAL A 91 -1.85 18.50 18.18
C VAL A 91 -1.56 17.00 18.03
N GLY A 92 -2.49 16.24 17.45
CA GLY A 92 -2.28 14.83 17.08
C GLY A 92 -1.13 14.65 16.09
N VAL A 93 -1.02 15.52 15.09
CA VAL A 93 0.10 15.52 14.12
C VAL A 93 1.43 15.85 14.81
N GLU A 94 1.47 16.88 15.66
CA GLU A 94 2.68 17.24 16.42
C GLU A 94 3.10 16.12 17.38
N LEU A 95 2.14 15.42 18.01
CA LEU A 95 2.40 14.26 18.87
C LEU A 95 3.05 13.12 18.09
N ALA A 96 2.48 12.73 16.95
CA ALA A 96 3.04 11.68 16.09
C ALA A 96 4.47 12.03 15.64
N THR A 97 4.70 13.30 15.27
CA THR A 97 6.03 13.84 14.91
C THR A 97 7.01 13.67 16.08
N GLY A 98 6.60 14.04 17.29
CA GLY A 98 7.42 13.93 18.50
C GLY A 98 7.79 12.49 18.84
N LEU A 99 6.83 11.55 18.71
CA LEU A 99 7.08 10.13 18.95
C LEU A 99 8.05 9.52 17.94
N MET A 100 7.96 9.88 16.66
CA MET A 100 8.92 9.41 15.65
C MET A 100 10.33 9.94 15.89
N LYS A 101 10.48 11.23 16.25
CA LYS A 101 11.78 11.77 16.69
C LYS A 101 12.37 10.98 17.87
N ARG A 102 11.51 10.48 18.76
CA ARG A 102 11.88 9.62 19.91
C ARG A 102 11.98 8.13 19.57
N LYS A 103 11.77 7.73 18.31
CA LYS A 103 11.80 6.33 17.83
C LYS A 103 10.83 5.40 18.58
N ILE A 104 9.68 5.91 19.01
CA ILE A 104 8.66 5.11 19.69
C ILE A 104 7.80 4.42 18.64
N THR A 105 7.89 3.10 18.53
CA THR A 105 7.20 2.35 17.48
C THR A 105 5.86 1.75 17.90
N THR A 106 5.54 1.66 19.20
CA THR A 106 4.25 1.15 19.68
C THR A 106 3.82 1.86 20.96
N GLY A 107 2.52 1.93 21.23
CA GLY A 107 2.03 2.57 22.46
C GLY A 107 0.52 2.74 22.54
N THR A 108 0.10 3.61 23.47
CA THR A 108 -1.28 4.09 23.60
C THR A 108 -1.30 5.61 23.51
N LEU A 109 -2.39 6.20 23.00
CA LEU A 109 -2.52 7.67 22.94
C LEU A 109 -2.40 8.32 24.32
N ALA A 110 -2.95 7.71 25.37
CA ALA A 110 -2.82 8.24 26.72
C ALA A 110 -1.35 8.30 27.17
N LYS A 111 -0.56 7.25 26.88
CA LYS A 111 0.87 7.26 27.18
C LYS A 111 1.63 8.27 26.32
N ALA A 112 1.29 8.40 25.04
CA ALA A 112 1.88 9.40 24.17
C ALA A 112 1.64 10.83 24.67
N VAL A 113 0.42 11.14 25.13
CA VAL A 113 0.11 12.41 25.79
C VAL A 113 0.94 12.57 27.06
N SER A 114 0.98 11.57 27.94
CA SER A 114 1.78 11.64 29.17
C SER A 114 3.29 11.85 28.91
N ASP A 115 3.83 11.25 27.85
CA ASP A 115 5.27 11.31 27.54
C ASP A 115 5.67 12.64 26.87
N ILE A 116 4.77 13.27 26.10
CA ILE A 116 5.04 14.49 25.32
C ILE A 116 4.47 15.75 26.00
N LEU A 117 3.32 15.62 26.66
CA LEU A 117 2.56 16.67 27.35
C LEU A 117 2.41 16.34 28.86
N PRO A 118 3.51 16.15 29.61
CA PRO A 118 3.45 15.68 30.99
C PRO A 118 2.72 16.65 31.93
N LYS A 119 2.87 17.98 31.76
CA LYS A 119 2.18 18.96 32.61
C LYS A 119 0.70 18.99 32.32
N THR A 120 0.32 18.81 31.06
CA THR A 120 -1.09 18.76 30.69
C THR A 120 -1.76 17.50 31.22
N GLN A 121 -1.07 16.35 31.16
CA GLN A 121 -1.56 15.12 31.78
C GLN A 121 -1.75 15.30 33.31
N GLU A 122 -0.75 15.87 34.00
CA GLU A 122 -0.83 16.17 35.44
C GLU A 122 -2.00 17.11 35.76
N PHE A 123 -2.23 18.14 34.92
CA PHE A 123 -3.34 19.08 35.09
C PHE A 123 -4.71 18.41 34.92
N VAL A 124 -4.89 17.61 33.88
CA VAL A 124 -6.13 16.83 33.63
C VAL A 124 -6.43 15.89 34.79
N GLU A 125 -5.43 15.15 35.29
CA GLU A 125 -5.60 14.22 36.39
C GLU A 125 -6.03 14.91 37.69
N LYS A 126 -5.44 16.07 38.00
CA LYS A 126 -5.78 16.84 39.22
C LYS A 126 -7.13 17.54 39.11
N SER A 127 -7.45 18.10 37.94
CA SER A 127 -8.73 18.77 37.66
C SER A 127 -9.92 17.82 37.60
N GLY A 128 -9.67 16.52 37.36
CA GLY A 128 -10.73 15.55 37.11
C GLY A 128 -11.49 15.79 35.80
N ALA A 129 -10.97 16.67 34.93
CA ALA A 129 -11.56 16.94 33.63
C ALA A 129 -11.45 15.70 32.72
N GLN A 130 -12.45 15.52 31.85
CA GLN A 130 -12.43 14.44 30.88
C GLN A 130 -11.48 14.77 29.73
N LEU A 131 -10.53 13.87 29.46
CA LEU A 131 -9.63 13.97 28.30
C LEU A 131 -10.19 13.18 27.11
N GLU A 132 -10.64 13.92 26.10
CA GLU A 132 -11.14 13.36 24.85
C GLU A 132 -10.02 13.17 23.82
N LEU A 133 -9.76 11.91 23.48
CA LEU A 133 -8.68 11.51 22.56
C LEU A 133 -9.17 11.25 21.13
N GLY A 134 -10.45 11.55 20.83
CA GLY A 134 -11.08 11.26 19.55
C GLY A 134 -10.46 12.03 18.37
N ASP A 135 -10.39 13.35 18.47
CA ASP A 135 -9.83 14.20 17.41
C ASP A 135 -8.30 14.14 17.38
N LEU A 136 -7.66 13.98 18.55
CA LEU A 136 -6.23 13.70 18.64
C LEU A 136 -5.86 12.44 17.83
N ARG A 137 -6.66 11.37 17.90
CA ARG A 137 -6.45 10.16 17.10
C ARG A 137 -6.54 10.42 15.59
N LYS A 138 -7.40 11.33 15.13
CA LYS A 138 -7.54 11.64 13.69
C LYS A 138 -6.28 12.31 13.17
N GLY A 139 -5.85 13.40 13.82
CA GLY A 139 -4.62 14.08 13.44
C GLY A 139 -3.38 13.19 13.55
N PHE A 140 -3.35 12.24 14.49
CA PHE A 140 -2.28 11.25 14.59
C PHE A 140 -2.17 10.34 13.35
N LYS A 141 -3.30 10.06 12.67
CA LYS A 141 -3.34 9.30 11.41
C LYS A 141 -2.98 10.15 10.20
N ASP A 142 -3.24 11.45 10.26
CA ASP A 142 -2.95 12.39 9.16
C ASP A 142 -1.47 12.79 9.12
N HIS A 143 -0.66 12.28 10.04
CA HIS A 143 0.77 12.46 10.03
C HIS A 143 1.41 11.61 8.91
N ASP A 144 1.91 12.30 7.89
CA ASP A 144 2.67 11.73 6.78
C ASP A 144 4.17 11.94 7.03
N ALA A 145 4.93 10.85 7.16
CA ALA A 145 6.37 10.90 7.34
C ALA A 145 7.06 9.85 6.48
N SER A 146 7.42 10.24 5.27
CA SER A 146 8.41 9.56 4.43
C SER A 146 8.27 8.03 4.43
N GLY A 147 7.05 7.53 4.19
CA GLY A 147 6.77 6.10 4.05
C GLY A 147 6.45 5.36 5.36
N TYR A 148 6.26 6.07 6.48
CA TYR A 148 5.79 5.50 7.75
C TYR A 148 4.58 6.26 8.28
N SER A 149 3.63 5.49 8.84
CA SER A 149 2.49 6.03 9.58
C SER A 149 2.17 5.19 10.81
N TYR A 150 1.56 5.83 11.80
CA TYR A 150 1.02 5.09 12.94
C TYR A 150 -0.37 4.54 12.62
N ARG A 151 -0.53 3.23 12.81
CA ARG A 151 -1.79 2.53 12.67
C ARG A 151 -2.35 2.15 14.02
N PHE A 152 -3.66 2.28 14.16
CA PHE A 152 -4.37 1.91 15.37
C PHE A 152 -4.86 0.47 15.29
N SER A 153 -4.75 -0.27 16.40
CA SER A 153 -5.29 -1.63 16.47
C SER A 153 -6.80 -1.64 16.13
N PRO A 154 -7.30 -2.68 15.46
CA PRO A 154 -8.71 -2.78 15.08
C PRO A 154 -9.64 -2.74 16.32
N GLY A 155 -10.83 -2.16 16.14
CA GLY A 155 -11.81 -1.93 17.20
C GLY A 155 -12.25 -0.47 17.29
N ARG A 156 -13.56 -0.25 17.44
CA ARG A 156 -14.13 1.10 17.61
C ARG A 156 -13.53 1.75 18.86
N GLY A 157 -12.92 2.92 18.69
CA GLY A 157 -12.30 3.65 19.80
C GLY A 157 -10.95 3.10 20.30
N SER A 158 -10.33 2.11 19.63
CA SER A 158 -8.98 1.66 20.00
C SER A 158 -7.97 2.82 20.01
N ARG A 159 -7.24 2.94 21.11
CA ARG A 159 -6.21 3.96 21.36
C ARG A 159 -4.79 3.39 21.30
N ARG A 160 -4.64 2.09 20.99
CA ARG A 160 -3.35 1.41 20.83
C ARG A 160 -2.85 1.64 19.40
N PHE A 161 -1.58 2.00 19.26
CA PHE A 161 -0.95 2.25 17.97
C PHE A 161 0.36 1.49 17.80
N THR A 162 0.71 1.28 16.53
CA THR A 162 1.98 0.74 16.06
C THR A 162 2.44 1.57 14.85
N LEU A 163 3.72 1.91 14.78
CA LEU A 163 4.35 2.51 13.61
C LEU A 163 4.52 1.41 12.56
N SER A 164 4.03 1.66 11.37
CA SER A 164 4.04 0.73 10.24
C SER A 164 4.53 1.47 9.00
N LEU A 165 5.08 0.73 8.04
CA LEU A 165 5.29 1.26 6.71
C LEU A 165 3.94 1.69 6.11
N ASP A 166 3.98 2.66 5.21
CA ASP A 166 2.79 3.10 4.52
C ASP A 166 2.31 2.06 3.51
N ILE A 167 1.02 2.13 3.18
CA ILE A 167 0.51 1.41 2.02
C ILE A 167 1.19 2.00 0.80
N TYR A 168 1.92 1.17 0.08
CA TYR A 168 2.44 1.57 -1.22
C TYR A 168 1.33 1.47 -2.26
N LYS A 169 1.22 2.53 -3.06
CA LYS A 169 0.37 2.58 -4.23
C LYS A 169 1.13 3.22 -5.37
N TYR A 170 1.26 2.48 -6.47
CA TYR A 170 1.89 2.96 -7.69
C TYR A 170 1.14 4.20 -8.20
N GLN A 171 1.85 5.32 -8.33
CA GLN A 171 1.22 6.59 -8.69
C GLN A 171 1.01 6.74 -10.20
N GLY A 172 1.84 6.10 -11.03
CA GLY A 172 1.72 6.10 -12.50
C GLY A 172 1.64 7.49 -13.12
N GLY A 173 1.47 7.54 -14.45
CA GLY A 173 1.15 8.78 -15.16
C GLY A 173 -0.36 9.07 -15.15
N SER A 174 -1.19 8.04 -14.99
CA SER A 174 -2.65 8.17 -15.11
C SER A 174 -3.39 8.43 -13.79
N ARG A 175 -4.46 9.24 -13.88
CA ARG A 175 -5.44 9.39 -12.79
C ARG A 175 -6.47 8.25 -12.73
N SER A 176 -6.64 7.49 -13.81
CA SER A 176 -7.61 6.38 -13.85
C SER A 176 -7.03 5.14 -13.19
N SER A 177 -7.76 4.55 -12.23
CA SER A 177 -7.31 3.33 -11.54
C SER A 177 -6.98 2.19 -12.51
N ARG A 178 -7.82 2.02 -13.55
CA ARG A 178 -7.61 0.99 -14.57
C ARG A 178 -6.34 1.23 -15.38
N LYS A 179 -6.11 2.47 -15.81
CA LYS A 179 -4.91 2.80 -16.59
C LYS A 179 -3.64 2.68 -15.76
N ARG A 180 -3.70 2.93 -14.44
CA ARG A 180 -2.57 2.68 -13.55
C ARG A 180 -2.23 1.21 -13.40
N GLU A 181 -3.24 0.34 -13.39
CA GLU A 181 -3.04 -1.11 -13.39
C GLU A 181 -2.40 -1.57 -14.71
N GLU A 182 -2.84 -1.01 -15.84
CA GLU A 182 -2.22 -1.20 -17.16
C GLU A 182 -0.76 -0.70 -17.18
N GLU A 183 -0.49 0.53 -16.75
CA GLU A 183 0.86 1.10 -16.67
C GLU A 183 1.79 0.31 -15.73
N PHE A 184 1.27 -0.15 -14.59
CA PHE A 184 2.05 -0.98 -13.67
C PHE A 184 2.36 -2.34 -14.28
N GLY A 185 1.39 -2.97 -14.96
CA GLY A 185 1.58 -4.22 -15.68
C GLY A 185 2.61 -4.11 -16.81
N GLU A 186 2.60 -3.01 -17.57
CA GLU A 186 3.61 -2.69 -18.60
C GLU A 186 5.01 -2.51 -17.96
N ALA A 187 5.12 -1.85 -16.80
CA ALA A 187 6.40 -1.59 -16.14
C ALA A 187 7.11 -2.87 -15.62
N ILE A 188 6.34 -3.88 -15.18
CA ILE A 188 6.90 -5.12 -14.62
C ILE A 188 7.10 -6.23 -15.67
N GLU A 189 6.65 -6.00 -16.91
CA GLU A 189 6.52 -7.04 -17.93
C GLU A 189 7.82 -7.79 -18.24
N GLU A 190 8.90 -7.07 -18.52
CA GLU A 190 10.20 -7.67 -18.83
C GLU A 190 10.82 -8.39 -17.63
N HIS A 191 10.58 -7.89 -16.41
CA HIS A 191 11.02 -8.55 -15.19
C HIS A 191 10.34 -9.90 -14.99
N VAL A 192 9.02 -9.96 -15.17
CA VAL A 192 8.24 -11.21 -15.09
C VAL A 192 8.68 -12.19 -16.18
N LYS A 193 8.88 -11.70 -17.42
CA LYS A 193 9.35 -12.53 -18.54
C LYS A 193 10.71 -13.15 -18.25
N SER A 194 11.64 -12.36 -17.73
CA SER A 194 12.97 -12.83 -17.37
C SER A 194 12.94 -13.80 -16.19
N LEU A 195 12.10 -13.56 -15.18
CA LEU A 195 12.03 -14.40 -13.97
C LEU A 195 11.54 -15.82 -14.27
N PHE A 196 10.60 -15.97 -15.21
CA PHE A 196 9.98 -17.26 -15.55
C PHE A 196 10.47 -17.87 -16.87
N ASP A 197 11.37 -17.20 -17.58
CA ASP A 197 11.90 -17.61 -18.89
C ASP A 197 10.76 -17.89 -19.88
N LEU A 198 9.87 -16.90 -20.08
CA LEU A 198 8.70 -17.05 -20.95
C LEU A 198 9.10 -16.89 -22.43
N ASP A 199 8.76 -17.90 -23.25
CA ASP A 199 9.10 -17.96 -24.68
C ASP A 199 8.23 -16.99 -25.52
N GLU A 200 6.94 -16.87 -25.19
CA GLU A 200 6.01 -15.91 -25.81
C GLU A 200 5.00 -15.43 -24.76
N LYS A 201 4.55 -14.18 -24.90
CA LYS A 201 3.52 -13.57 -24.05
C LYS A 201 2.47 -12.90 -24.93
N ASP A 202 1.19 -13.06 -24.57
CA ASP A 202 0.13 -12.20 -25.10
C ASP A 202 -0.15 -11.07 -24.10
N HIS A 203 -0.22 -9.85 -24.63
CA HIS A 203 -0.49 -8.65 -23.86
C HIS A 203 -2.00 -8.48 -23.74
N ALA A 204 -2.63 -9.31 -22.90
CA ALA A 204 -4.08 -9.42 -22.81
C ALA A 204 -4.77 -8.37 -21.92
N GLN A 205 -4.34 -7.10 -21.95
CA GLN A 205 -5.17 -5.98 -21.52
C GLN A 205 -5.71 -5.12 -22.67
N ARG A 206 -5.09 -5.18 -23.86
CA ARG A 206 -5.44 -4.26 -24.96
C ARG A 206 -6.72 -4.62 -25.72
N LYS A 207 -7.24 -5.84 -25.63
CA LYS A 207 -8.53 -6.23 -26.25
C LYS A 207 -9.20 -7.36 -25.46
N ARG A 208 -10.04 -7.02 -24.47
CA ARG A 208 -10.93 -7.98 -23.81
C ARG A 208 -11.74 -8.74 -24.88
N LYS A 209 -11.44 -10.02 -25.07
CA LYS A 209 -12.19 -10.90 -25.98
C LYS A 209 -13.04 -11.95 -25.25
N GLY A 210 -12.99 -12.02 -23.92
CA GLY A 210 -13.72 -12.99 -23.10
C GLY A 210 -14.80 -12.38 -22.17
N ARG A 211 -15.47 -13.25 -21.41
CA ARG A 211 -16.42 -12.89 -20.35
C ARG A 211 -15.71 -12.14 -19.20
N ARG A 212 -16.47 -11.54 -18.29
CA ARG A 212 -15.99 -10.69 -17.17
C ARG A 212 -14.92 -11.36 -16.26
N TYR A 213 -14.82 -12.69 -16.27
CA TYR A 213 -13.95 -13.49 -15.39
C TYR A 213 -12.82 -14.23 -16.13
N GLU A 214 -12.49 -13.80 -17.35
CA GLU A 214 -11.59 -14.55 -18.26
C GLU A 214 -10.39 -13.71 -18.70
N ASN A 215 -9.99 -12.70 -17.92
CA ASN A 215 -8.98 -11.72 -18.31
C ASN A 215 -7.94 -11.58 -17.20
N ALA A 216 -7.01 -12.54 -17.11
CA ALA A 216 -5.79 -12.28 -16.33
C ALA A 216 -5.02 -11.13 -16.98
N ASP A 217 -4.35 -10.33 -16.17
CA ASP A 217 -3.67 -9.12 -16.63
C ASP A 217 -2.47 -9.45 -17.53
N ILE A 218 -1.72 -10.51 -17.19
CA ILE A 218 -0.57 -10.99 -17.94
C ILE A 218 -0.66 -12.50 -18.08
N VAL A 219 -0.44 -13.02 -19.28
CA VAL A 219 -0.39 -14.46 -19.56
C VAL A 219 0.71 -14.78 -20.55
N GLY A 220 1.45 -15.85 -20.27
CA GLY A 220 2.50 -16.35 -21.16
C GLY A 220 2.74 -17.84 -20.98
N PHE A 221 3.60 -18.39 -21.81
CA PHE A 221 4.00 -19.79 -21.69
C PHE A 221 5.51 -19.98 -21.79
N ARG A 222 5.98 -21.10 -21.24
CA ARG A 222 7.32 -21.64 -21.42
C ARG A 222 7.26 -23.01 -22.08
N ILE A 223 8.17 -23.29 -23.00
CA ILE A 223 8.33 -24.57 -23.65
C ILE A 223 9.25 -25.45 -22.79
N SER A 224 8.66 -26.37 -22.02
CA SER A 224 9.41 -27.41 -21.32
C SER A 224 9.81 -28.51 -22.31
N ARG A 225 11.07 -28.51 -22.71
CA ARG A 225 11.64 -29.54 -23.60
C ARG A 225 11.98 -30.81 -22.84
N ARG A 226 11.36 -31.94 -23.20
CA ARG A 226 11.64 -33.26 -22.60
C ARG A 226 11.99 -34.29 -23.68
N MET A 227 12.56 -35.42 -23.27
CA MET A 227 12.86 -36.52 -24.21
C MET A 227 11.59 -37.07 -24.87
N GLU A 228 10.50 -37.18 -24.12
CA GLU A 228 9.21 -37.71 -24.58
C GLU A 228 8.45 -36.75 -25.51
N GLY A 229 8.82 -35.47 -25.53
CA GLY A 229 8.15 -34.42 -26.25
C GLY A 229 8.26 -33.08 -25.53
N ASP A 230 7.96 -32.00 -26.24
CA ASP A 230 7.91 -30.68 -25.64
C ASP A 230 6.50 -30.42 -25.11
N LYS A 231 6.41 -29.68 -24.00
CA LYS A 231 5.14 -29.25 -23.41
C LYS A 231 5.13 -27.74 -23.24
N PHE A 232 4.00 -27.12 -23.56
CA PHE A 232 3.74 -25.75 -23.13
C PHE A 232 3.35 -25.76 -21.65
N ILE A 233 4.02 -24.93 -20.86
CA ILE A 233 3.70 -24.65 -19.47
C ILE A 233 3.15 -23.24 -19.43
N MET A 234 1.90 -23.11 -19.01
CA MET A 234 1.19 -21.85 -19.04
C MET A 234 1.23 -21.14 -17.68
N TYR A 235 1.45 -19.83 -17.71
CA TYR A 235 1.50 -18.95 -16.55
C TYR A 235 0.47 -17.84 -16.68
N SER A 236 -0.27 -17.58 -15.60
CA SER A 236 -1.20 -16.45 -15.50
C SER A 236 -0.85 -15.57 -14.31
N PHE A 237 -0.92 -14.25 -14.48
CA PHE A 237 -0.59 -13.29 -13.44
C PHE A 237 -1.73 -12.27 -13.30
N GLU A 238 -2.25 -12.13 -12.09
CA GLU A 238 -3.19 -11.07 -11.71
C GLU A 238 -2.41 -9.96 -10.99
N VAL A 239 -2.51 -8.74 -11.50
CA VAL A 239 -1.67 -7.62 -11.11
C VAL A 239 -2.50 -6.62 -10.32
N LYS A 240 -1.97 -6.13 -9.19
CA LYS A 240 -2.57 -4.96 -8.52
C LYS A 240 -1.51 -3.91 -8.21
N PRO A 241 -1.77 -2.62 -8.51
CA PRO A 241 -0.80 -1.54 -8.34
C PRO A 241 -0.68 -1.03 -6.89
N ALA A 242 -1.22 -1.76 -5.91
CA ALA A 242 -1.23 -1.34 -4.51
C ALA A 242 -1.10 -2.55 -3.59
N ASN A 243 -0.44 -2.35 -2.43
CA ASN A 243 -0.20 -3.40 -1.46
C ASN A 243 -1.21 -3.41 -0.30
N ASP A 244 -2.30 -2.64 -0.38
CA ASP A 244 -3.34 -2.70 0.65
C ASP A 244 -4.04 -4.06 0.68
N ILE A 245 -4.50 -4.45 1.88
CA ILE A 245 -5.15 -5.74 2.13
C ILE A 245 -6.35 -5.98 1.19
N GLY A 246 -7.09 -4.92 0.83
CA GLY A 246 -8.24 -5.03 -0.07
C GLY A 246 -7.83 -5.42 -1.48
N SER A 247 -6.82 -4.74 -2.03
CA SER A 247 -6.24 -5.04 -3.34
C SER A 247 -5.69 -6.47 -3.40
N ILE A 248 -4.95 -6.90 -2.38
CA ILE A 248 -4.39 -8.26 -2.34
C ILE A 248 -5.51 -9.31 -2.28
N SER A 249 -6.50 -9.11 -1.41
CA SER A 249 -7.64 -10.04 -1.30
C SER A 249 -8.42 -10.15 -2.61
N GLN A 250 -8.56 -9.04 -3.33
CA GLN A 250 -9.18 -9.00 -4.65
C GLN A 250 -8.35 -9.77 -5.68
N ALA A 251 -7.03 -9.56 -5.71
CA ALA A 251 -6.12 -10.29 -6.60
C ALA A 251 -6.21 -11.80 -6.38
N ILE A 252 -6.18 -12.26 -5.13
CA ILE A 252 -6.34 -13.67 -4.77
C ILE A 252 -7.68 -14.20 -5.31
N SER A 253 -8.77 -13.49 -5.05
CA SER A 253 -10.11 -13.90 -5.50
C SER A 253 -10.23 -13.99 -7.02
N GLN A 254 -9.57 -13.09 -7.76
CA GLN A 254 -9.53 -13.13 -9.22
C GLN A 254 -8.67 -14.29 -9.73
N ALA A 255 -7.47 -14.46 -9.16
CA ALA A 255 -6.53 -15.53 -9.49
C ALA A 255 -7.11 -16.94 -9.28
N VAL A 256 -7.93 -17.15 -8.26
CA VAL A 256 -8.63 -18.44 -8.05
C VAL A 256 -9.44 -18.86 -9.29
N ASN A 257 -10.02 -17.91 -10.03
CA ASN A 257 -10.82 -18.22 -11.22
C ASN A 257 -9.97 -18.68 -12.42
N TYR A 258 -8.68 -18.37 -12.44
CA TYR A 258 -7.78 -18.73 -13.55
C TYR A 258 -7.04 -20.05 -13.32
N ARG A 259 -7.12 -20.63 -12.12
CA ARG A 259 -6.36 -21.82 -11.74
C ARG A 259 -6.57 -23.01 -12.68
N SER A 260 -7.75 -23.18 -13.28
CA SER A 260 -8.01 -24.27 -14.23
C SER A 260 -7.49 -24.00 -15.64
N ARG A 261 -6.98 -22.79 -15.90
CA ARG A 261 -6.63 -22.27 -17.23
C ARG A 261 -5.14 -21.94 -17.38
N ALA A 262 -4.33 -22.17 -16.34
CA ALA A 262 -2.88 -22.03 -16.38
C ALA A 262 -2.28 -23.12 -15.49
N ASN A 263 -1.04 -23.54 -15.77
CA ASN A 263 -0.34 -24.47 -14.90
C ASN A 263 0.09 -23.81 -13.59
N TYR A 264 0.51 -22.55 -13.69
CA TYR A 264 0.92 -21.75 -12.55
C TYR A 264 0.19 -20.41 -12.57
N THR A 265 -0.46 -20.08 -11.45
CA THR A 265 -1.14 -18.80 -11.28
C THR A 265 -0.46 -17.99 -10.19
N TYR A 266 -0.16 -16.72 -10.48
CA TYR A 266 0.47 -15.80 -9.55
C TYR A 266 -0.38 -14.55 -9.34
N ILE A 267 -0.29 -13.96 -8.16
CA ILE A 267 -0.59 -12.54 -7.95
C ILE A 267 0.70 -11.73 -7.96
N VAL A 268 0.65 -10.49 -8.45
CA VAL A 268 1.80 -9.58 -8.49
C VAL A 268 1.45 -8.28 -7.80
N ILE A 269 2.10 -8.02 -6.67
CA ILE A 269 1.80 -6.93 -5.75
C ILE A 269 3.10 -6.19 -5.43
N PRO A 270 3.14 -4.85 -5.46
CA PRO A 270 4.35 -4.12 -5.06
C PRO A 270 4.60 -4.25 -3.56
N GLN A 271 5.87 -4.29 -3.13
CA GLN A 271 6.25 -4.26 -1.72
C GLN A 271 5.48 -5.28 -0.86
N MET A 272 5.34 -6.52 -1.34
CA MET A 272 4.61 -7.62 -0.70
C MET A 272 5.59 -8.67 -0.12
N ASP A 273 6.56 -8.21 0.65
CA ASP A 273 7.51 -9.07 1.35
C ASP A 273 7.67 -8.59 2.81
N TYR A 274 8.24 -9.44 3.68
CA TYR A 274 8.34 -9.16 5.11
C TYR A 274 9.19 -7.93 5.48
N SER A 275 10.01 -7.43 4.54
CA SER A 275 10.87 -6.27 4.76
C SER A 275 10.17 -4.93 4.43
N SER A 276 9.22 -4.97 3.50
CA SER A 276 8.58 -3.77 2.94
C SER A 276 7.07 -3.69 3.21
N PHE A 277 6.45 -4.80 3.58
CA PHE A 277 5.02 -4.85 3.82
C PHE A 277 4.65 -4.21 5.15
N HIS A 278 3.54 -3.48 5.13
CA HIS A 278 3.15 -2.65 6.25
C HIS A 278 2.50 -3.40 7.42
N ASP A 279 2.19 -4.69 7.26
CA ASP A 279 1.56 -5.52 8.29
C ASP A 279 1.96 -7.00 8.15
N ASN A 280 3.07 -7.37 8.77
CA ASN A 280 3.66 -8.71 8.64
C ASN A 280 2.77 -9.83 9.18
N ASP A 281 1.93 -9.56 10.19
CA ASP A 281 0.99 -10.54 10.72
C ASP A 281 -0.07 -10.88 9.66
N ARG A 282 -0.67 -9.87 9.01
CA ARG A 282 -1.63 -10.11 7.93
C ARG A 282 -0.96 -10.63 6.66
N LEU A 283 0.29 -10.28 6.39
CA LEU A 283 1.03 -10.85 5.26
C LEU A 283 1.09 -12.37 5.35
N ALA A 284 1.40 -12.90 6.53
CA ALA A 284 1.46 -14.35 6.76
C ALA A 284 0.10 -15.01 6.45
N ASP A 285 -1.00 -14.42 6.91
CA ASP A 285 -2.35 -14.90 6.62
C ASP A 285 -2.66 -14.87 5.11
N LEU A 286 -2.32 -13.77 4.42
CA LEU A 286 -2.54 -13.61 2.98
C LEU A 286 -1.73 -14.62 2.15
N LEU A 287 -0.46 -14.84 2.52
CA LEU A 287 0.37 -15.85 1.86
C LEU A 287 -0.15 -17.27 2.11
N SER A 288 -0.68 -17.55 3.30
CA SER A 288 -1.37 -18.81 3.59
C SER A 288 -2.59 -18.98 2.68
N MET A 289 -3.42 -17.94 2.53
CA MET A 289 -4.58 -17.99 1.61
C MET A 289 -4.15 -18.27 0.16
N CYS A 290 -3.07 -17.65 -0.32
CA CYS A 290 -2.51 -17.95 -1.64
C CYS A 290 -2.15 -19.44 -1.74
N ARG A 291 -1.46 -19.99 -0.73
CA ARG A 291 -0.99 -21.38 -0.71
C ARG A 291 -2.14 -22.38 -0.73
N ASP A 292 -3.16 -22.15 0.09
CA ASP A 292 -4.35 -22.99 0.18
C ASP A 292 -5.12 -23.05 -1.15
N ASN A 293 -4.93 -22.04 -2.01
CA ASN A 293 -5.52 -21.96 -3.34
C ASN A 293 -4.57 -22.33 -4.48
N ALA A 294 -3.36 -22.81 -4.19
CA ALA A 294 -2.30 -23.12 -5.17
C ALA A 294 -1.84 -21.90 -6.00
N ILE A 295 -1.94 -20.70 -5.43
CA ILE A 295 -1.54 -19.44 -6.05
C ILE A 295 -0.17 -19.02 -5.51
N GLY A 296 0.73 -18.63 -6.41
CA GLY A 296 2.00 -18.01 -6.05
C GLY A 296 1.86 -16.49 -5.86
N ALA A 297 2.86 -15.88 -5.23
CA ALA A 297 2.90 -14.44 -4.99
C ALA A 297 4.26 -13.86 -5.36
N LEU A 298 4.23 -12.79 -6.15
CA LEU A 298 5.40 -11.99 -6.50
C LEU A 298 5.35 -10.64 -5.79
N SER A 299 6.47 -10.24 -5.19
CA SER A 299 6.68 -8.87 -4.72
C SER A 299 7.43 -8.08 -5.80
N VAL A 300 6.98 -6.87 -6.07
CA VAL A 300 7.70 -5.92 -6.92
C VAL A 300 8.36 -4.89 -6.00
N ASN A 301 9.69 -4.88 -5.94
CA ASN A 301 10.40 -3.85 -5.19
C ASN A 301 10.40 -2.57 -6.04
N MET A 302 9.83 -1.53 -5.47
CA MET A 302 9.69 -0.23 -6.10
C MET A 302 10.59 0.78 -5.40
N ASP A 303 11.22 1.66 -6.16
CA ASP A 303 11.69 2.92 -5.60
C ASP A 303 10.47 3.75 -5.20
N THR A 304 10.34 4.11 -3.92
CA THR A 304 9.15 4.80 -3.41
C THR A 304 9.08 6.26 -3.83
N ASP A 305 10.21 6.86 -4.24
CA ASP A 305 10.30 8.26 -4.64
C ASP A 305 10.13 8.41 -6.15
N THR A 306 10.76 7.54 -6.94
CA THR A 306 10.68 7.59 -8.41
C THR A 306 9.58 6.71 -9.01
N HIS A 307 9.03 5.78 -8.24
CA HIS A 307 8.09 4.74 -8.69
C HIS A 307 8.65 3.83 -9.80
N GLU A 308 9.97 3.71 -9.90
CA GLU A 308 10.60 2.77 -10.82
C GLU A 308 10.66 1.36 -10.23
N VAL A 309 10.53 0.35 -11.09
CA VAL A 309 10.69 -1.06 -10.71
C VAL A 309 12.17 -1.36 -10.53
N LEU A 310 12.57 -1.78 -9.33
CA LEU A 310 13.94 -2.16 -9.01
C LEU A 310 14.19 -3.64 -9.30
N ASP A 311 13.27 -4.50 -8.85
CA ASP A 311 13.26 -5.93 -9.13
C ASP A 311 11.86 -6.54 -8.95
N VAL A 312 11.73 -7.81 -9.36
CA VAL A 312 10.56 -8.65 -9.08
C VAL A 312 11.06 -9.93 -8.46
N VAL A 313 10.55 -10.27 -7.28
CA VAL A 313 10.96 -11.46 -6.53
C VAL A 313 9.78 -12.37 -6.25
N GLU A 314 10.04 -13.67 -6.34
CA GLU A 314 9.06 -14.68 -5.93
C GLU A 314 9.08 -14.82 -4.40
N VAL A 315 7.98 -14.43 -3.76
CA VAL A 315 7.80 -14.53 -2.30
C VAL A 315 7.17 -15.87 -1.92
N GLN A 316 6.31 -16.39 -2.79
CA GLN A 316 5.75 -17.72 -2.67
C GLN A 316 5.58 -18.35 -4.05
N SER A 317 6.17 -19.53 -4.25
CA SER A 317 6.01 -20.26 -5.49
C SER A 317 4.59 -20.83 -5.65
N ALA A 318 4.07 -20.80 -6.87
CA ALA A 318 2.81 -21.45 -7.20
C ALA A 318 2.98 -22.99 -7.27
N ILE A 319 1.88 -23.71 -7.07
CA ILE A 319 1.86 -25.17 -7.23
C ILE A 319 1.38 -25.49 -8.65
N ASP A 320 2.02 -26.46 -9.31
CA ASP A 320 1.61 -26.93 -10.64
C ASP A 320 0.20 -27.50 -10.58
N THR A 321 -0.69 -26.90 -11.35
CA THR A 321 -2.08 -27.34 -11.51
C THR A 321 -2.31 -27.85 -12.93
N GLY A 322 -3.25 -28.79 -13.05
CA GLY A 322 -3.65 -29.32 -14.36
C GLY A 322 -4.25 -28.22 -15.23
N LEU A 323 -3.93 -28.24 -16.52
CA LEU A 323 -4.56 -27.37 -17.50
C LEU A 323 -5.83 -28.05 -18.02
N ASP A 324 -6.96 -27.71 -17.42
CA ASP A 324 -8.28 -28.28 -17.80
C ASP A 324 -8.88 -27.54 -19.00
N ASP A 325 -8.64 -26.24 -19.10
CA ASP A 325 -9.08 -25.38 -20.21
C ASP A 325 -7.91 -25.03 -21.15
N THR A 326 -7.86 -25.70 -22.29
CA THR A 326 -6.79 -25.52 -23.28
C THR A 326 -7.08 -24.41 -24.29
N GLU A 327 -8.28 -23.82 -24.33
CA GLU A 327 -8.67 -22.83 -25.34
C GLU A 327 -7.78 -21.59 -25.29
N TRP A 328 -7.42 -21.18 -24.07
CA TRP A 328 -6.54 -20.04 -23.86
C TRP A 328 -5.12 -20.34 -24.35
N LEU A 329 -4.57 -21.51 -24.02
CA LEU A 329 -3.26 -21.94 -24.52
C LEU A 329 -3.24 -22.03 -26.04
N SER A 330 -4.27 -22.62 -26.67
CA SER A 330 -4.38 -22.70 -28.12
C SER A 330 -4.36 -21.31 -28.76
N SER A 331 -5.14 -20.37 -28.22
CA SER A 331 -5.18 -18.99 -28.71
C SER A 331 -3.81 -18.28 -28.62
N LEU A 332 -3.08 -18.49 -27.52
CA LEU A 332 -1.73 -17.95 -27.33
C LEU A 332 -0.73 -18.54 -28.31
N VAL A 333 -0.74 -19.85 -28.50
CA VAL A 333 0.17 -20.55 -29.43
C VAL A 333 -0.14 -20.15 -30.88
N ASP A 334 -1.42 -20.01 -31.24
CA ASP A 334 -1.84 -19.57 -32.58
C ASP A 334 -1.34 -18.14 -32.88
N ALA A 335 -1.38 -17.25 -31.89
CA ALA A 335 -0.86 -15.89 -31.99
C ALA A 335 0.68 -15.82 -31.97
N SER A 336 1.35 -16.82 -31.39
CA SER A 336 2.81 -16.89 -31.28
C SER A 336 3.49 -17.30 -32.58
N ASP A 337 4.83 -17.22 -32.59
CA ASP A 337 5.67 -17.78 -33.63
C ASP A 337 5.93 -19.29 -33.48
N PHE A 338 5.27 -19.99 -32.55
CA PHE A 338 5.51 -21.40 -32.25
C PHE A 338 4.35 -22.31 -32.65
N GLU A 339 4.67 -23.54 -33.02
CA GLU A 339 3.68 -24.59 -33.26
C GLU A 339 4.22 -25.99 -32.89
N HIS A 340 3.32 -26.94 -32.66
CA HIS A 340 3.72 -28.35 -32.55
C HIS A 340 4.05 -28.93 -33.93
N CYS A 341 5.27 -29.43 -34.09
CA CYS A 341 5.64 -30.16 -35.30
C CYS A 341 4.94 -31.53 -35.31
N PRO A 342 4.16 -31.86 -36.36
CA PRO A 342 3.41 -33.10 -36.43
C PRO A 342 4.29 -34.36 -36.57
N LEU A 343 5.58 -34.22 -36.87
CA LEU A 343 6.52 -35.33 -37.04
C LEU A 343 7.37 -35.60 -35.81
N CYS A 344 8.12 -34.61 -35.31
CA CYS A 344 9.02 -34.82 -34.17
C CYS A 344 8.37 -34.59 -32.81
N ARG A 345 7.08 -34.19 -32.75
CA ARG A 345 6.39 -33.83 -31.50
C ARG A 345 7.09 -32.74 -30.68
N LYS A 346 8.00 -32.00 -31.33
CA LYS A 346 8.71 -30.84 -30.78
C LYS A 346 7.95 -29.57 -31.07
N VAL A 347 8.07 -28.58 -30.20
CA VAL A 347 7.61 -27.22 -30.49
C VAL A 347 8.69 -26.54 -31.33
N VAL A 348 8.28 -25.93 -32.43
CA VAL A 348 9.17 -25.34 -33.42
C VAL A 348 8.70 -23.96 -33.80
N ASN A 349 9.64 -23.10 -34.20
CA ASN A 349 9.29 -21.80 -34.74
C ASN A 349 8.66 -21.95 -36.15
N LYS A 350 7.52 -21.31 -36.40
CA LYS A 350 6.73 -21.38 -37.62
C LYS A 350 7.55 -21.01 -38.84
N ASN A 351 8.33 -19.93 -38.74
CA ASN A 351 9.07 -19.32 -39.85
C ASN A 351 10.43 -20.00 -40.08
N THR A 352 11.20 -20.23 -39.03
CA THR A 352 12.59 -20.73 -39.14
C THR A 352 12.70 -22.24 -39.03
N ARG A 353 11.64 -22.93 -38.56
CA ARG A 353 11.64 -24.35 -38.22
C ARG A 353 12.73 -24.76 -37.24
N THR A 354 13.27 -23.80 -36.49
CA THR A 354 14.29 -24.07 -35.47
C THR A 354 13.76 -25.12 -34.49
N TYR A 355 14.62 -26.07 -34.10
CA TYR A 355 14.31 -27.24 -33.26
C TYR A 355 13.49 -28.37 -33.92
N CYS A 356 13.17 -28.26 -35.21
CA CYS A 356 12.58 -29.37 -35.95
C CYS A 356 13.62 -30.46 -36.25
N GLY A 357 13.48 -31.63 -35.64
CA GLY A 357 14.35 -32.79 -35.89
C GLY A 357 14.25 -33.39 -37.30
N TRP A 358 13.28 -32.92 -38.09
CA TRP A 358 13.06 -33.31 -39.49
C TRP A 358 13.16 -32.13 -40.46
N SER A 359 13.90 -31.08 -40.08
CA SER A 359 14.20 -29.97 -40.98
C SER A 359 15.38 -30.30 -41.89
N PHE A 360 15.30 -29.86 -43.13
CA PHE A 360 16.43 -29.88 -44.08
C PHE A 360 16.49 -28.53 -44.79
N TYR A 361 17.68 -28.17 -45.27
CA TYR A 361 17.86 -26.99 -46.10
C TYR A 361 17.37 -27.29 -47.50
N LYS A 362 16.42 -26.50 -48.00
CA LYS A 362 15.98 -26.60 -49.39
C LYS A 362 17.04 -25.90 -50.24
N ASP A 363 17.74 -26.67 -51.08
CA ASP A 363 18.68 -26.09 -52.04
C ASP A 363 17.92 -25.19 -53.01
N ILE A 364 18.03 -23.88 -52.85
CA ILE A 364 17.64 -22.94 -53.89
C ILE A 364 18.73 -23.04 -54.94
N GLN A 365 18.43 -23.71 -56.06
CA GLN A 365 19.27 -23.67 -57.24
C GLN A 365 19.21 -22.27 -57.89
N SER A 366 19.78 -21.26 -57.24
CA SER A 366 20.23 -20.03 -57.88
C SER A 366 21.75 -20.03 -57.81
N LYS A 367 22.38 -20.14 -58.98
CA LYS A 367 23.83 -20.01 -59.13
C LYS A 367 24.26 -18.65 -58.54
N GLY A 368 24.93 -18.66 -57.39
CA GLY A 368 25.93 -17.64 -57.08
C GLY A 368 25.71 -16.71 -55.89
N SER A 369 24.80 -16.96 -54.93
CA SER A 369 24.86 -16.26 -53.63
C SER A 369 24.99 -17.25 -52.48
N LYS A 370 25.89 -16.92 -51.54
CA LYS A 370 25.91 -17.50 -50.19
C LYS A 370 24.74 -16.87 -49.41
N ASP A 371 23.53 -17.27 -49.72
CA ASP A 371 22.38 -16.93 -48.89
C ASP A 371 21.84 -18.20 -48.24
N ASP A 372 21.61 -18.09 -46.94
CA ASP A 372 21.13 -19.14 -46.05
C ASP A 372 19.86 -19.80 -46.62
N GLY A 373 19.97 -21.07 -47.03
CA GLY A 373 18.83 -21.81 -47.57
C GLY A 373 17.66 -21.86 -46.59
N GLU A 374 16.43 -21.84 -47.12
CA GLU A 374 15.21 -21.95 -46.32
C GLU A 374 15.14 -23.35 -45.66
N LYS A 375 15.04 -23.40 -44.32
CA LYS A 375 14.82 -24.65 -43.58
C LYS A 375 13.36 -25.04 -43.65
N VAL A 376 13.05 -26.18 -44.26
CA VAL A 376 11.67 -26.68 -44.42
C VAL A 376 11.49 -28.02 -43.70
N CYS A 377 10.28 -28.27 -43.18
CA CYS A 377 9.90 -29.56 -42.61
C CYS A 377 9.63 -30.60 -43.72
N MET A 378 10.20 -31.80 -43.58
CA MET A 378 10.06 -32.90 -44.56
C MET A 378 8.60 -33.21 -44.93
N LYS A 379 7.69 -33.27 -43.95
CA LYS A 379 6.26 -33.53 -44.23
C LYS A 379 5.61 -32.42 -45.06
N LEU A 380 5.83 -31.15 -44.69
CA LEU A 380 5.26 -30.01 -45.43
C LEU A 380 5.79 -29.94 -46.86
N ALA A 381 7.08 -30.24 -47.05
CA ALA A 381 7.67 -30.34 -48.37
C ALA A 381 7.00 -31.44 -49.21
N MET A 382 6.81 -32.64 -48.65
CA MET A 382 6.17 -33.76 -49.34
C MET A 382 4.68 -33.48 -49.64
N GLU A 383 3.93 -32.90 -48.71
CA GLU A 383 2.51 -32.56 -48.92
C GLU A 383 2.34 -31.44 -49.98
N SER A 384 3.27 -30.49 -50.03
CA SER A 384 3.26 -29.44 -51.06
C SER A 384 3.57 -29.98 -52.47
N GLN A 385 4.42 -31.00 -52.58
CA GLN A 385 4.67 -31.68 -53.86
C GLN A 385 3.45 -32.45 -54.34
N VAL A 386 2.76 -33.15 -53.44
CA VAL A 386 1.54 -33.93 -53.77
C VAL A 386 0.37 -33.02 -54.18
N ARG A 387 0.25 -31.80 -53.65
CA ARG A 387 -0.80 -30.84 -54.07
C ARG A 387 -0.52 -30.15 -55.41
N ASN A 388 0.74 -30.13 -55.85
CA ASN A 388 1.17 -29.54 -57.12
C ASN A 388 1.40 -30.61 -58.21
N SER A 389 1.09 -31.88 -57.90
CA SER A 389 1.04 -33.02 -58.83
C SER A 389 -0.41 -33.31 -59.17
#